data_AF-A0A5E4KHK0-F1
#
_entry.id   AF-A0A5E4KHK0-F1
#
_cell.length_a   1.000
_cell.length_b   1.000
_cell.length_c   1.000
_cell.angle_alpha   90.00
_cell.angle_beta   90.00
_cell.angle_gamma   90.00
#
_symmetry.space_group_name_H-M   'P 1'
#
loop_
_entity.id
_entity.type
_entity.pdbx_description
1 polymer ?
#
loop_
_entity_poly.entity_id
_entity_poly.type
_entity_poly.pdbx_seq_one_letter_code
_entity_poly.pdbx_strand_id
1 'polypeptide(L)'
;MPDWPIHIIVPLLALLIVGRKEDKKYILLLLPLAIVPDFDSFVDQHRMLLHNIFLPMLFLFLGMIIKQKKAIFVIAAVYLASHVFMDMFDGGVVLFYPFYNKMAFVDASLSLSISNKLIWVFDYGFKGYSNEWMIANGYISDSIGTAALIFILLAGVCTVYRNRRRQL
;
A
#
# COMPACT_ATOMS: atom_id res chain seq x y z
N MET A 1 7.40 7.75 9.75
CA MET A 1 7.81 6.84 10.85
C MET A 1 7.33 5.43 10.48
N PRO A 2 7.81 4.32 11.06
CA PRO A 2 7.29 3.00 10.68
C PRO A 2 5.82 2.89 11.09
N ASP A 3 4.90 3.10 10.15
CA ASP A 3 3.46 3.03 10.38
C ASP A 3 2.95 1.59 10.21
N TRP A 4 3.72 0.63 10.72
CA TRP A 4 3.44 -0.80 10.62
C TRP A 4 1.98 -1.20 10.96
N PRO A 5 1.23 -0.53 11.87
CA PRO A 5 -0.17 -0.87 12.10
C PRO A 5 -1.05 -0.58 10.88
N ILE A 6 -0.82 0.53 10.15
CA ILE A 6 -1.63 0.88 8.97
C ILE A 6 -1.34 -0.10 7.83
N HIS A 7 -0.07 -0.50 7.67
CA HIS A 7 0.35 -1.49 6.69
C HIS A 7 -0.24 -2.87 6.95
N ILE A 8 -0.56 -3.22 8.19
CA ILE A 8 -1.24 -4.48 8.54
C ILE A 8 -2.76 -4.35 8.40
N ILE A 9 -3.36 -3.34 9.05
CA ILE A 9 -4.81 -3.23 9.25
C ILE A 9 -5.52 -2.98 7.91
N VAL A 10 -5.02 -2.04 7.11
CA VAL A 10 -5.67 -1.62 5.87
C VAL A 10 -5.80 -2.77 4.85
N PRO A 11 -4.72 -3.46 4.46
CA PRO A 11 -4.85 -4.57 3.52
C PRO A 11 -5.58 -5.76 4.11
N LEU A 12 -5.46 -6.04 5.41
CA LEU A 12 -6.24 -7.08 6.07
C LEU A 12 -7.74 -6.81 5.91
N LEU A 13 -8.20 -5.59 6.22
CA LEU A 13 -9.60 -5.21 6.07
C LEU A 13 -10.05 -5.26 4.61
N ALA A 14 -9.26 -4.72 3.68
CA ALA A 14 -9.54 -4.78 2.25
C ALA A 14 -9.69 -6.23 1.75
N LEU A 15 -8.78 -7.12 2.16
CA LEU A 15 -8.82 -8.54 1.83
C LEU A 15 -9.97 -9.28 2.51
N LEU A 16 -10.37 -8.91 3.73
CA LEU A 16 -11.55 -9.50 4.37
C LEU A 16 -12.86 -9.06 3.71
N ILE A 17 -12.91 -7.84 3.16
CA ILE A 17 -14.05 -7.31 2.39
C ILE A 17 -14.16 -8.01 1.02
N VAL A 18 -13.03 -8.18 0.32
CA VAL A 18 -13.01 -8.75 -1.04
C VAL A 18 -12.93 -10.27 -1.04
N GLY A 19 -12.19 -10.86 -0.10
CA GLY A 19 -11.86 -12.28 -0.04
C GLY A 19 -13.10 -13.16 0.10
N ARG A 20 -13.01 -14.39 -0.41
CA ARG A 20 -14.07 -15.39 -0.22
C ARG A 20 -13.89 -16.09 1.12
N LYS A 21 -14.91 -16.82 1.57
CA LYS A 21 -14.88 -17.52 2.86
C LYS A 21 -13.75 -18.54 2.93
N GLU A 22 -13.51 -19.26 1.83
CA GLU A 22 -12.44 -20.23 1.66
C GLU A 22 -11.02 -19.62 1.72
N ASP A 23 -10.89 -18.32 1.41
CA ASP A 23 -9.61 -17.62 1.33
C ASP A 23 -9.18 -17.01 2.67
N LYS A 24 -10.10 -16.85 3.63
CA LYS A 24 -9.84 -16.18 4.92
C LYS A 24 -8.67 -16.77 5.71
N LYS A 25 -8.50 -18.11 5.64
CA LYS A 25 -7.35 -18.78 6.27
C LYS A 25 -6.01 -18.31 5.68
N TYR A 26 -5.96 -18.07 4.36
CA TYR A 26 -4.75 -17.60 3.69
C TYR A 26 -4.53 -16.10 3.92
N ILE A 27 -5.61 -15.32 4.01
CA ILE A 27 -5.54 -13.89 4.37
C ILE A 27 -4.86 -13.73 5.73
N LEU A 28 -5.26 -14.51 6.73
CA LEU A 28 -4.66 -14.47 8.06
C LEU A 28 -3.24 -15.06 8.09
N LEU A 29 -3.02 -16.19 7.40
CA LEU A 29 -1.71 -16.83 7.34
C LEU A 29 -0.63 -15.93 6.73
N LEU A 30 -1.00 -15.17 5.69
CA LEU A 30 -0.08 -14.31 4.95
C LEU A 30 0.03 -12.90 5.53
N LEU A 31 -0.66 -12.59 6.63
CA LEU A 31 -0.61 -11.29 7.29
C LEU A 31 0.83 -10.80 7.55
N PRO A 32 1.80 -11.64 7.96
CA PRO A 32 3.18 -11.18 8.15
C PRO A 32 3.86 -10.64 6.88
N LEU A 33 3.36 -10.97 5.68
CA LEU A 33 3.89 -10.38 4.44
C LEU A 33 3.67 -8.87 4.35
N ALA A 34 2.68 -8.34 5.08
CA ALA A 34 2.40 -6.92 5.13
C ALA A 34 3.54 -6.08 5.70
N ILE A 35 4.45 -6.67 6.50
CA ILE A 35 5.59 -5.96 7.11
C ILE A 35 6.94 -6.37 6.50
N VAL A 36 6.94 -7.28 5.53
CA VAL A 36 8.18 -7.75 4.89
C VAL A 36 8.95 -6.60 4.21
N PRO A 37 8.30 -5.66 3.50
CA PRO A 37 9.04 -4.56 2.88
C PRO A 37 9.86 -3.75 3.88
N ASP A 38 9.31 -3.51 5.08
CA ASP A 38 9.98 -2.78 6.16
C ASP A 38 11.31 -3.42 6.61
N PHE A 39 11.59 -4.68 6.26
CA PHE A 39 12.87 -5.30 6.60
C PHE A 39 14.05 -4.66 5.86
N ASP A 40 13.81 -3.86 4.80
CA ASP A 40 14.89 -3.06 4.22
C ASP A 40 15.30 -1.85 5.09
N SER A 41 14.60 -1.60 6.20
CA SER A 41 15.05 -0.64 7.24
C SER A 41 16.32 -1.07 7.96
N PHE A 42 16.69 -2.36 7.89
CA PHE A 42 17.99 -2.85 8.39
C PHE A 42 19.17 -2.54 7.46
N VAL A 43 18.90 -1.88 6.31
CA VAL A 43 19.90 -1.47 5.32
C VAL A 43 19.85 0.05 5.15
N ASP A 44 20.96 0.66 4.76
CA ASP A 44 21.10 2.13 4.66
C ASP A 44 20.11 2.81 3.68
N GLN A 45 19.52 2.05 2.75
CA GLN A 45 18.59 2.54 1.72
C GLN A 45 17.17 1.98 1.95
N HIS A 46 16.57 2.32 3.09
CA HIS A 46 15.17 2.03 3.39
C HIS A 46 14.25 2.59 2.29
N ARG A 47 13.19 1.86 1.93
CA ARG A 47 12.24 2.21 0.85
C ARG A 47 12.79 2.16 -0.58
N MET A 48 13.86 1.39 -0.78
CA MET A 48 14.45 1.16 -2.10
C MET A 48 14.49 -0.32 -2.49
N LEU A 49 14.94 -1.19 -1.59
CA LEU A 49 15.22 -2.58 -1.94
C LEU A 49 13.94 -3.43 -1.99
N LEU A 50 13.09 -3.35 -0.97
CA LEU A 50 11.88 -4.17 -0.88
C LEU A 50 10.60 -3.38 -1.20
N HIS A 51 10.69 -2.05 -1.24
CA HIS A 51 9.58 -1.14 -1.52
C HIS A 51 9.47 -0.77 -3.00
N ASN A 52 9.53 -1.77 -3.87
CA ASN A 52 9.39 -1.59 -5.32
C ASN A 52 8.20 -2.38 -5.87
N ILE A 53 7.72 -1.97 -7.04
CA ILE A 53 6.54 -2.58 -7.67
C ILE A 53 6.82 -4.02 -8.18
N PHE A 54 8.09 -4.38 -8.40
CA PHE A 54 8.44 -5.67 -8.98
C PHE A 54 8.15 -6.82 -8.01
N LEU A 55 8.27 -6.60 -6.70
CA LEU A 55 7.97 -7.61 -5.69
C LEU A 55 6.49 -8.05 -5.71
N PRO A 56 5.48 -7.16 -5.58
CA PRO A 56 4.08 -7.57 -5.73
C PRO A 56 3.76 -8.10 -7.14
N MET A 57 4.35 -7.54 -8.20
CA MET A 57 4.14 -8.06 -9.57
C MET A 57 4.66 -9.49 -9.74
N LEU A 58 5.78 -9.85 -9.11
CA LEU A 58 6.30 -11.22 -9.12
C LEU A 58 5.28 -12.20 -8.53
N PHE A 59 4.68 -11.87 -7.37
CA PHE A 59 3.65 -12.71 -6.78
C PHE A 59 2.40 -12.81 -7.66
N LEU A 60 1.94 -11.70 -8.27
CA LEU A 60 0.84 -11.76 -9.24
C LEU A 60 1.16 -12.68 -10.42
N PHE A 61 2.37 -12.55 -10.99
CA PHE A 61 2.83 -13.35 -12.12
C PHE A 61 2.89 -14.84 -11.76
N LEU A 62 3.43 -15.18 -10.60
CA LEU A 62 3.42 -16.55 -10.07
C LEU A 62 1.99 -17.08 -9.89
N GLY A 63 1.04 -16.24 -9.45
CA GLY A 63 -0.37 -16.62 -9.37
C GLY A 63 -1.04 -16.89 -10.71
N MET A 64 -0.54 -16.29 -11.79
CA MET A 64 -1.01 -16.56 -13.17
C MET A 64 -0.46 -17.88 -13.71
N ILE A 65 0.79 -18.21 -13.39
CA ILE A 65 1.44 -19.47 -13.79
C ILE A 65 0.91 -20.63 -12.93
N ILE A 66 0.96 -20.50 -11.61
CA ILE A 66 0.60 -21.54 -10.63
C ILE A 66 -0.88 -21.43 -10.26
N LYS A 67 -1.74 -21.69 -11.25
CA LYS A 67 -3.20 -21.49 -11.15
C LYS A 67 -3.84 -22.19 -9.94
N GLN A 68 -3.31 -23.35 -9.52
CA GLN A 68 -3.84 -24.12 -8.39
C GLN A 68 -3.77 -23.37 -7.04
N LYS A 69 -2.82 -22.44 -6.88
CA LYS A 69 -2.62 -21.66 -5.65
C LYS A 69 -2.78 -20.17 -5.91
N LYS A 70 -3.46 -19.80 -7.01
CA LYS A 70 -3.65 -18.41 -7.44
C LYS A 70 -4.11 -17.48 -6.32
N ALA A 71 -5.06 -17.90 -5.50
CA ALA A 71 -5.58 -17.08 -4.40
C ALA A 71 -4.48 -16.67 -3.41
N ILE A 72 -3.58 -17.60 -3.04
CA ILE A 72 -2.46 -17.36 -2.11
C ILE A 72 -1.52 -16.31 -2.68
N PHE A 73 -1.15 -16.45 -3.96
CA PHE A 73 -0.28 -15.52 -4.65
C PHE A 73 -0.91 -14.13 -4.82
N VAL A 74 -2.20 -14.06 -5.12
CA VAL A 74 -2.92 -12.78 -5.20
C VAL A 74 -3.01 -12.10 -3.84
N ILE A 75 -3.29 -12.84 -2.77
CA ILE A 75 -3.31 -12.29 -1.40
C ILE A 75 -1.94 -11.74 -1.02
N ALA A 76 -0.87 -12.49 -1.26
CA ALA A 76 0.50 -12.05 -1.01
C ALA A 76 0.83 -10.77 -1.79
N ALA A 77 0.48 -10.73 -3.08
CA ALA A 77 0.68 -9.54 -3.90
C ALA A 77 -0.10 -8.32 -3.40
N VAL A 78 -1.33 -8.50 -2.90
CA VAL A 78 -2.14 -7.41 -2.36
C VAL A 78 -1.49 -6.83 -1.09
N TYR A 79 -0.99 -7.66 -0.17
CA TYR A 79 -0.26 -7.19 1.01
C TYR A 79 1.00 -6.39 0.63
N LEU A 80 1.80 -6.89 -0.31
CA LEU A 80 3.02 -6.22 -0.74
C LEU A 80 2.71 -4.93 -1.52
N ALA A 81 1.71 -4.95 -2.39
CA ALA A 81 1.31 -3.78 -3.18
C ALA A 81 0.70 -2.68 -2.31
N SER A 82 -0.11 -3.04 -1.31
CA SER A 82 -0.67 -2.06 -0.38
C SER A 82 0.42 -1.35 0.41
N HIS A 83 1.48 -2.08 0.79
CA HIS A 83 2.61 -1.50 1.51
C HIS A 83 3.30 -0.42 0.68
N VAL A 84 3.75 -0.78 -0.53
CA VAL A 84 4.38 0.14 -1.48
C VAL A 84 3.44 1.32 -1.79
N PHE A 85 2.15 1.06 -1.97
CA PHE A 85 1.15 2.09 -2.24
C PHE A 85 1.01 3.08 -1.07
N MET A 86 0.91 2.60 0.17
CA MET A 86 0.79 3.48 1.33
C MET A 86 2.06 4.31 1.55
N ASP A 87 3.24 3.71 1.35
CA ASP A 87 4.50 4.45 1.47
C ASP A 87 4.72 5.50 0.37
N MET A 88 4.10 5.34 -0.80
CA MET A 88 4.05 6.44 -1.78
C MET A 88 3.39 7.69 -1.19
N PHE A 89 2.42 7.50 -0.29
CA PHE A 89 1.70 8.58 0.39
C PHE A 89 2.40 9.06 1.67
N ASP A 90 3.40 8.33 2.16
CA ASP A 90 4.17 8.68 3.36
C ASP A 90 5.59 9.17 3.00
N GLY A 91 5.70 10.04 2.01
CA GLY A 91 6.98 10.65 1.61
C GLY A 91 7.73 9.94 0.49
N GLY A 92 7.23 8.78 0.02
CA GLY A 92 7.61 8.19 -1.26
C GLY A 92 8.42 6.89 -1.17
N VAL A 93 8.46 6.17 -2.29
CA VAL A 93 9.21 4.91 -2.47
C VAL A 93 9.97 4.90 -3.78
N VAL A 94 11.12 4.22 -3.84
CA VAL A 94 11.87 4.03 -5.09
C VAL A 94 11.19 2.94 -5.93
N LEU A 95 10.04 3.28 -6.50
CA LEU A 95 9.07 2.35 -7.09
C LEU A 95 9.67 1.40 -8.13
N PHE A 96 10.64 1.89 -8.91
CA PHE A 96 11.20 1.20 -10.08
C PHE A 96 12.67 0.80 -9.88
N TYR A 97 13.16 0.70 -8.65
CA TYR A 97 14.48 0.14 -8.37
C TYR A 97 14.59 -1.30 -8.90
N PRO A 98 15.70 -1.72 -9.54
CA PRO A 98 16.98 -1.01 -9.73
C PRO A 98 17.10 -0.20 -11.03
N PHE A 99 16.04 -0.07 -11.81
CA PHE A 99 16.09 0.59 -13.12
C PHE A 99 15.96 2.12 -13.02
N TYR A 100 15.33 2.61 -11.97
CA TYR A 100 15.13 4.04 -11.76
C TYR A 100 15.09 4.40 -10.27
N ASN A 101 15.96 5.33 -9.88
CA ASN A 101 16.32 5.59 -8.49
C ASN A 101 15.66 6.85 -7.88
N LYS A 102 14.61 7.40 -8.52
CA LYS A 102 13.82 8.49 -7.93
C LYS A 102 12.63 7.93 -7.15
N MET A 103 12.29 8.60 -6.05
CA MET A 103 11.14 8.26 -5.24
C MET A 103 9.85 8.73 -5.92
N ALA A 104 8.93 7.81 -6.17
CA ALA A 104 7.55 8.13 -6.51
C ALA A 104 6.80 8.53 -5.24
N PHE A 105 6.11 9.66 -5.27
CA PHE A 105 5.37 10.16 -4.12
C PHE A 105 3.98 10.67 -4.51
N VAL A 106 3.09 10.69 -3.53
CA VAL A 106 1.79 11.37 -3.56
C VAL A 106 1.61 12.08 -2.21
N ASP A 107 1.30 13.36 -2.23
CA ASP A 107 0.88 14.12 -1.06
C ASP A 107 -0.59 14.50 -1.26
N ALA A 108 -1.46 13.90 -0.48
CA ALA A 108 -2.89 14.19 -0.44
C ALA A 108 -3.32 14.54 0.99
N SER A 109 -2.76 15.62 1.53
CA SER A 109 -2.97 16.04 2.92
C SER A 109 -4.01 17.15 3.07
N LEU A 110 -4.73 17.09 4.20
CA LEU A 110 -5.66 18.10 4.67
C LEU A 110 -5.22 18.60 6.05
N SER A 111 -4.90 19.88 6.13
CA SER A 111 -4.47 20.53 7.38
C SER A 111 -5.30 21.77 7.70
N LEU A 112 -5.45 22.08 9.00
CA LEU A 112 -6.01 23.33 9.47
C LEU A 112 -4.87 24.16 10.06
N SER A 113 -4.62 25.32 9.46
CA SER A 113 -3.68 26.30 9.97
C SER A 113 -4.15 26.85 11.32
N ILE A 114 -3.20 27.28 12.15
CA ILE A 114 -3.43 28.07 13.38
C ILE A 114 -4.31 29.32 13.09
N SER A 115 -4.28 29.82 11.85
CA SER A 115 -5.14 30.93 11.39
C SER A 115 -6.56 30.49 10.97
N ASN A 116 -6.99 29.28 11.32
CA ASN A 116 -8.26 28.65 10.91
C ASN A 116 -8.45 28.56 9.39
N LYS A 117 -7.35 28.51 8.64
CA LYS A 117 -7.38 28.28 7.20
C LYS A 117 -7.25 26.80 6.90
N LEU A 118 -8.18 26.29 6.10
CA LEU A 118 -8.13 24.94 5.59
C LEU A 118 -7.15 24.90 4.41
N ILE A 119 -6.11 24.08 4.51
CA ILE A 119 -5.08 23.90 3.49
C ILE A 119 -5.22 22.48 2.95
N TRP A 120 -5.49 22.40 1.65
CA TRP A 120 -5.53 21.16 0.89
C TRP A 120 -4.27 21.08 0.04
N VAL A 121 -3.54 19.99 0.14
CA VAL A 121 -2.38 19.71 -0.72
C VAL A 121 -2.72 18.49 -1.56
N PHE A 122 -2.50 18.62 -2.86
CA PHE A 122 -2.50 17.50 -3.79
C PHE A 122 -1.30 17.64 -4.72
N ASP A 123 -0.23 16.93 -4.42
CA ASP A 123 1.00 16.90 -5.20
C ASP A 123 1.41 15.45 -5.48
N TYR A 124 2.04 15.20 -6.62
CA TYR A 124 2.51 13.88 -6.99
C TYR A 124 3.63 13.99 -8.02
N GLY A 125 4.54 13.02 -8.00
CA GLY A 125 5.60 12.97 -9.00
C GLY A 125 6.78 12.14 -8.56
N PHE A 126 7.96 12.56 -9.02
CA PHE A 126 9.22 11.92 -8.70
C PHE A 126 10.18 12.93 -8.09
N LYS A 127 10.70 12.62 -6.90
CA LYS A 127 11.72 13.42 -6.23
C LYS A 127 13.01 12.61 -6.03
N GLY A 128 14.12 13.32 -5.78
CA GLY A 128 15.36 12.66 -5.36
C GLY A 128 15.13 11.85 -4.08
N TYR A 129 15.96 10.84 -3.85
CA TYR A 129 15.91 10.08 -2.60
C TYR A 129 16.11 11.04 -1.42
N SER A 130 15.16 11.07 -0.48
CA SER A 130 15.23 11.89 0.73
C SER A 130 14.75 11.08 1.93
N ASN A 131 15.21 11.48 3.12
CA ASN A 131 14.76 10.91 4.41
C ASN A 131 13.63 11.76 5.04
N GLU A 132 12.97 12.61 4.26
CA GLU A 132 11.92 13.51 4.75
C GLU A 132 10.70 12.77 5.30
N TRP A 133 10.50 11.51 4.89
CA TRP A 133 9.50 10.59 5.46
C TRP A 133 9.71 10.26 6.95
N MET A 134 10.85 10.65 7.53
CA MET A 134 11.11 10.53 8.96
C MET A 134 10.46 11.65 9.79
N ILE A 135 9.97 12.72 9.15
CA ILE A 135 9.41 13.89 9.83
C ILE A 135 7.90 13.70 10.01
N ALA A 136 7.46 13.46 11.24
CA ALA A 136 6.05 13.40 11.58
C ALA A 136 5.49 14.81 11.79
N ASN A 137 4.44 15.17 11.05
CA ASN A 137 3.68 16.40 11.25
C ASN A 137 2.25 16.06 11.70
N GLY A 138 1.64 16.92 12.52
CA GLY A 138 0.23 16.76 12.91
C GLY A 138 -0.72 17.21 11.81
N TYR A 139 -1.52 16.30 11.27
CA TYR A 139 -2.54 16.57 10.23
C TYR A 139 -3.95 16.21 10.72
N ILE A 140 -4.98 16.79 10.09
CA ILE A 140 -6.38 16.37 10.30
C ILE A 140 -6.67 15.10 9.49
N SER A 141 -6.17 15.06 8.25
CA SER A 141 -6.00 13.85 7.47
C SER A 141 -4.63 13.94 6.83
N ASP A 142 -3.73 13.05 7.24
CA ASP A 142 -2.45 12.88 6.56
C ASP A 142 -2.64 12.16 5.22
N SER A 143 -1.61 12.26 4.38
CA SER A 143 -1.61 11.67 3.05
C SER A 143 -1.77 10.14 3.12
N ILE A 144 -1.18 9.48 4.13
CA ILE A 144 -1.29 8.03 4.34
C ILE A 144 -2.72 7.60 4.75
N GLY A 145 -3.43 8.38 5.56
CA GLY A 145 -4.85 8.16 5.87
C GLY A 145 -5.74 8.25 4.63
N THR A 146 -5.43 9.19 3.72
CA THR A 146 -6.09 9.28 2.41
C THR A 146 -5.85 8.01 1.58
N ALA A 147 -4.61 7.49 1.54
CA ALA A 147 -4.29 6.22 0.87
C ALA A 147 -5.08 5.04 1.44
N ALA A 148 -5.14 4.94 2.77
CA ALA A 148 -5.89 3.89 3.47
C ALA A 148 -7.38 3.90 3.06
N LEU A 149 -8.01 5.08 3.05
CA LEU A 149 -9.41 5.23 2.64
C LEU A 149 -9.61 4.83 1.18
N ILE A 150 -8.76 5.28 0.26
CA ILE A 150 -8.82 4.91 -1.16
C ILE A 150 -8.73 3.39 -1.31
N PHE A 151 -7.80 2.74 -0.61
CA PHE A 151 -7.58 1.30 -0.70
C PHE A 151 -8.80 0.50 -0.24
N ILE A 152 -9.42 0.88 0.88
CA ILE A 152 -10.63 0.25 1.40
C ILE A 152 -11.84 0.51 0.48
N LEU A 153 -11.98 1.72 -0.08
CA LEU A 153 -13.05 2.04 -1.03
C LEU A 153 -12.94 1.19 -2.30
N LEU A 154 -11.73 1.04 -2.84
CA LEU A 154 -11.46 0.17 -4.00
C LEU A 154 -11.84 -1.29 -3.70
N ALA A 155 -11.55 -1.77 -2.49
CA ALA A 155 -11.99 -3.09 -2.04
C ALA A 155 -13.52 -3.23 -2.03
N GLY A 156 -14.24 -2.22 -1.52
CA GLY A 156 -15.70 -2.17 -1.55
C GLY A 156 -16.27 -2.19 -2.98
N VAL A 157 -15.74 -1.35 -3.87
CA VAL A 157 -16.13 -1.29 -5.29
C VAL A 157 -15.91 -2.63 -5.98
N CYS A 158 -14.76 -3.28 -5.76
CA CYS A 158 -14.45 -4.60 -6.28
C CYS A 158 -15.48 -5.65 -5.84
N THR A 159 -15.89 -5.63 -4.57
CA THR A 159 -16.91 -6.54 -4.04
C THR A 159 -18.27 -6.33 -4.70
N VAL A 160 -18.71 -5.07 -4.83
CA VAL A 160 -19.99 -4.73 -5.49
C VAL A 160 -19.98 -5.19 -6.95
N TYR A 161 -18.92 -4.90 -7.69
CA TYR A 161 -18.78 -5.30 -9.09
C TYR A 161 -18.82 -6.82 -9.26
N ARG A 162 -18.11 -7.57 -8.41
CA ARG A 162 -18.12 -9.03 -8.42
C ARG A 162 -19.49 -9.60 -8.14
N ASN A 163 -20.22 -9.04 -7.17
CA ASN A 163 -21.54 -9.53 -6.79
C ASN A 163 -22.57 -9.32 -7.91
N ARG A 164 -22.52 -8.18 -8.62
CA ARG A 164 -23.37 -7.93 -9.80
C ARG A 164 -23.14 -8.95 -10.91
N ARG A 165 -21.88 -9.30 -11.20
CA ARG A 165 -21.52 -10.31 -12.21
C ARG A 165 -21.98 -11.74 -11.89
N ARG A 166 -22.33 -12.06 -10.64
CA ARG A 166 -22.85 -13.38 -10.25
C ARG A 166 -24.37 -13.49 -10.40
N GLN A 167 -25.06 -12.37 -10.58
CA GLN A 167 -26.52 -12.30 -10.73
C GLN A 167 -26.97 -12.23 -12.20
N LEU A 168 -26.01 -12.08 -13.13
CA LEU A 168 -26.18 -12.14 -14.57
C LEU A 168 -25.68 -13.49 -15.08
#